data_AF-A0A1G8CXY3-F1
#
_entry.id   AF-A0A1G8CXY3-F1
#
_cell.length_a   1.000
_cell.length_b   1.000
_cell.length_c   1.000
_cell.angle_alpha   90.00
_cell.angle_beta   90.00
_cell.angle_gamma   90.00
#
_symmetry.space_group_name_H-M   'P 1'
#
loop_
_entity.id
_entity.type
_entity.pdbx_description
1 polymer ?
#
loop_
_entity_poly.entity_id
_entity_poly.type
_entity_poly.pdbx_seq_one_letter_code
_entity_poly.pdbx_strand_id
1 'polypeptide(L)'
;MKKGITLLLFIIILSACSQKQEENQTSGLLEKEWKEIEEESANTEVRLYMWGGDEDINTYIDEWAAPELKQEYGINLKRVPMDTEDILQRLMTEKQAGQTEGSVDILWLNGEKFRNAKVNELLCAVDKGEVGA
;
A
#
# COMPACT_ATOMS: atom_id res chain seq x y z
N MET A 1 -18.95 53.25 -3.06
CA MET A 1 -17.80 52.42 -3.51
C MET A 1 -17.29 51.42 -2.47
N LYS A 2 -17.59 51.55 -1.16
CA LYS A 2 -17.13 50.60 -0.12
C LYS A 2 -17.99 49.33 0.05
N LYS A 3 -19.24 49.33 -0.41
CA LYS A 3 -20.17 48.19 -0.31
C LYS A 3 -19.89 47.06 -1.31
N GLY A 4 -19.17 47.36 -2.41
CA GLY A 4 -18.77 46.34 -3.40
C GLY A 4 -17.57 45.50 -2.95
N ILE A 5 -16.70 46.07 -2.10
CA ILE A 5 -15.50 45.37 -1.59
C ILE A 5 -15.90 44.33 -0.52
N THR A 6 -16.92 44.61 0.30
CA THR A 6 -17.42 43.67 1.30
C THR A 6 -18.09 42.43 0.69
N LEU A 7 -18.71 42.55 -0.49
CA LEU A 7 -19.35 41.44 -1.19
C LEU A 7 -18.33 40.53 -1.92
N LEU A 8 -17.22 41.12 -2.38
CA LEU A 8 -16.16 40.38 -3.08
C LEU A 8 -15.34 39.49 -2.12
N LEU A 9 -15.23 39.87 -0.85
CA LEU A 9 -14.48 39.11 0.17
C LEU A 9 -15.23 37.86 0.67
N PHE A 10 -16.56 37.79 0.49
CA PHE A 10 -17.38 36.67 0.95
C PHE A 10 -17.41 35.49 -0.03
N ILE A 11 -17.14 35.74 -1.31
CA ILE A 11 -17.17 34.72 -2.38
C ILE A 11 -15.91 33.83 -2.35
N ILE A 12 -14.78 34.36 -1.86
CA ILE A 12 -13.50 33.63 -1.80
C ILE A 12 -13.53 32.50 -0.76
N ILE A 13 -14.39 32.59 0.26
CA ILE A 13 -14.47 31.60 1.35
C ILE A 13 -15.21 30.32 0.93
N LEU A 14 -16.04 30.37 -0.13
CA LEU A 14 -16.83 29.21 -0.58
C LEU A 14 -16.06 28.23 -1.49
N SER A 15 -14.84 28.56 -1.93
CA SER A 15 -14.02 27.66 -2.77
C SER A 15 -13.04 26.78 -1.97
N ALA A 16 -13.03 26.88 -0.63
CA ALA A 16 -12.04 26.21 0.21
C ALA A 16 -12.37 24.76 0.60
N CYS A 17 -13.53 24.23 0.23
CA CYS A 17 -13.90 22.84 0.47
C CYS A 17 -14.12 22.08 -0.85
N SER A 18 -13.08 22.01 -1.68
CA SER A 18 -12.91 20.82 -2.52
C SER A 18 -12.06 19.84 -1.70
N GLN A 19 -12.71 19.23 -0.71
CA GLN A 19 -12.14 18.10 -0.02
C GLN A 19 -12.10 16.99 -1.05
N LYS A 20 -10.94 16.83 -1.68
CA LYS A 20 -10.64 15.72 -2.59
C LYS A 20 -10.90 14.46 -1.77
N GLN A 21 -12.04 13.83 -2.04
CA GLN A 21 -12.41 12.57 -1.44
C GLN A 21 -11.27 11.62 -1.81
N GLU A 22 -10.49 11.19 -0.83
CA GLU A 22 -9.55 10.09 -1.00
C GLU A 22 -10.42 8.86 -1.29
N GLU A 23 -10.66 8.62 -2.58
CA GLU A 23 -11.25 7.38 -3.05
C GLU A 23 -10.35 6.26 -2.52
N ASN A 24 -10.97 5.37 -1.76
CA ASN A 24 -10.32 4.22 -1.16
C ASN A 24 -9.79 3.35 -2.31
N GLN A 25 -8.51 3.52 -2.68
CA GLN A 25 -7.91 2.91 -3.88
C GLN A 25 -8.08 1.39 -3.91
N THR A 26 -8.21 0.77 -2.73
CA THR A 26 -8.46 -0.65 -2.54
C THR A 26 -9.83 -1.11 -3.05
N SER A 27 -10.87 -0.29 -2.97
CA SER A 27 -12.21 -0.63 -3.49
C SER A 27 -12.21 -0.65 -5.02
N GLY A 28 -11.51 0.30 -5.65
CA GLY A 28 -11.37 0.33 -7.11
C GLY A 28 -10.58 -0.87 -7.65
N LEU A 29 -9.58 -1.36 -6.92
CA LEU A 29 -8.83 -2.56 -7.30
C LEU A 29 -9.69 -3.83 -7.35
N LEU A 30 -10.68 -3.97 -6.47
CA LEU A 30 -11.56 -5.15 -6.44
C LEU A 30 -12.60 -5.18 -7.56
N GLU A 31 -12.89 -4.04 -8.17
CA GLU A 31 -13.86 -3.90 -9.25
C GLU A 31 -13.21 -4.01 -10.64
N LYS A 32 -11.87 -3.91 -10.71
CA LYS A 32 -11.11 -4.04 -11.94
C LYS A 32 -11.08 -5.49 -12.44
N GLU A 33 -11.14 -5.61 -13.75
CA GLU A 33 -10.86 -6.88 -14.42
C GLU A 33 -9.38 -7.23 -14.27
N TRP A 34 -9.06 -8.53 -14.17
CA TRP A 34 -7.69 -8.99 -13.96
C TRP A 34 -6.72 -8.46 -15.02
N LYS A 35 -7.16 -8.40 -16.28
CA LYS A 35 -6.36 -7.87 -17.39
C LYS A 35 -6.00 -6.40 -17.21
N GLU A 36 -6.89 -5.60 -16.63
CA GLU A 36 -6.62 -4.19 -16.34
C GLU A 36 -5.55 -4.07 -15.25
N ILE A 37 -5.62 -4.92 -14.21
CA ILE A 37 -4.61 -5.00 -13.15
C ILE A 37 -3.25 -5.39 -13.74
N GLU A 38 -3.20 -6.39 -14.63
CA GLU A 38 -1.96 -6.80 -15.32
C GLU A 38 -1.35 -5.65 -16.11
N GLU A 39 -2.15 -4.96 -16.95
CA GLU A 39 -1.70 -3.83 -17.76
C GLU A 39 -1.17 -2.67 -16.91
N GLU A 40 -1.84 -2.33 -15.81
CA GLU A 40 -1.43 -1.27 -14.88
C GLU A 40 -0.20 -1.64 -14.05
N SER A 41 0.00 -2.93 -13.76
CA SER A 41 1.14 -3.41 -12.98
C SER A 41 2.45 -3.45 -13.76
N ALA A 42 2.40 -3.33 -15.09
CA ALA A 42 3.58 -3.45 -15.94
C ALA A 42 4.63 -2.38 -15.60
N ASN A 43 5.89 -2.82 -15.52
CA ASN A 43 7.06 -1.98 -15.19
C ASN A 43 7.09 -1.41 -13.76
N THR A 44 6.29 -1.95 -12.84
CA THR A 44 6.37 -1.61 -11.42
C THR A 44 7.50 -2.37 -10.72
N GLU A 45 7.97 -1.83 -9.59
CA GLU A 45 8.83 -2.56 -8.64
C GLU A 45 7.99 -2.92 -7.41
N VAL A 46 8.10 -4.18 -6.96
CA VAL A 46 7.43 -4.69 -5.77
C VAL A 46 8.48 -5.18 -4.79
N ARG A 47 8.48 -4.65 -3.56
CA ARG A 47 9.41 -5.03 -2.50
C ARG A 47 8.76 -6.09 -1.61
N LEU A 48 9.28 -7.31 -1.69
CA LEU A 48 8.90 -8.42 -0.83
C LEU A 48 9.84 -8.47 0.38
N TYR A 49 9.34 -8.05 1.53
CA TYR A 49 10.05 -8.21 2.79
C TYR A 49 9.76 -9.59 3.36
N MET A 50 10.82 -10.38 3.56
CA MET A 50 10.70 -11.74 4.07
C MET A 50 11.88 -12.14 4.93
N TRP A 51 11.63 -13.11 5.81
CA TRP A 51 12.69 -13.75 6.57
C TRP A 51 13.63 -14.48 5.62
N GLY A 52 14.94 -14.23 5.76
CA GLY A 52 15.96 -14.71 4.84
C GLY A 52 16.72 -15.96 5.29
N GLY A 53 16.31 -16.63 6.36
CA GLY A 53 17.08 -17.74 6.95
C GLY A 53 16.89 -19.10 6.26
N ASP A 54 16.17 -19.17 5.13
CA ASP A 54 16.01 -20.37 4.31
C ASP A 54 16.56 -20.10 2.90
N GLU A 55 17.69 -20.75 2.58
CA GLU A 55 18.39 -20.57 1.31
C GLU A 55 17.61 -21.13 0.11
N ASP A 56 16.89 -22.23 0.29
CA ASP A 56 16.11 -22.84 -0.79
C ASP A 56 14.95 -21.93 -1.21
N ILE A 57 14.25 -21.37 -0.22
CA ILE A 57 13.17 -20.41 -0.47
C ILE A 57 13.72 -19.12 -1.09
N ASN A 58 14.83 -18.60 -0.57
CA ASN A 58 15.46 -17.39 -1.12
C ASN A 58 15.84 -17.58 -2.60
N THR A 59 16.48 -18.72 -2.90
CA THR A 59 16.90 -19.09 -4.26
C THR A 59 15.69 -19.19 -5.18
N TYR A 60 14.61 -19.84 -4.73
CA TYR A 60 13.38 -19.92 -5.50
C TYR A 60 12.80 -18.53 -5.83
N ILE A 61 12.76 -17.61 -4.85
CA ILE A 61 12.24 -16.26 -5.08
C ILE A 61 13.14 -15.48 -6.05
N ASP A 62 14.46 -15.53 -5.86
CA ASP A 62 15.40 -14.70 -6.62
C ASP A 62 15.68 -15.24 -8.02
N GLU A 63 15.80 -16.56 -8.17
CA GLU A 63 16.25 -17.20 -9.41
C GLU A 63 15.11 -17.75 -10.27
N TRP A 64 13.92 -17.94 -9.70
CA TRP A 64 12.77 -18.43 -10.45
C TRP A 64 11.61 -17.43 -10.44
N ALA A 65 11.07 -17.08 -9.26
CA ALA A 65 9.84 -16.28 -9.21
C ALA A 65 10.03 -14.85 -9.76
N ALA A 66 11.12 -14.16 -9.37
CA ALA A 66 11.38 -12.80 -9.82
C ALA A 66 11.64 -12.71 -11.34
N PRO A 67 12.45 -13.60 -11.96
CA PRO A 67 12.60 -13.64 -13.41
C PRO A 67 11.28 -13.90 -14.17
N GLU A 68 10.47 -14.87 -13.71
CA GLU A 68 9.18 -15.19 -14.34
C GLU A 68 8.22 -13.99 -14.27
N LEU A 69 8.11 -13.33 -13.12
CA LEU A 69 7.28 -12.12 -12.97
C LEU A 69 7.76 -10.98 -13.89
N LYS A 70 9.08 -10.86 -14.06
CA LYS A 70 9.64 -9.84 -14.96
C LYS A 70 9.34 -10.15 -16.41
N GLN A 71 9.46 -11.42 -16.81
CA GLN A 71 9.23 -11.86 -18.18
C GLN A 71 7.77 -11.75 -18.58
N GLU A 72 6.86 -12.28 -17.75
CA GLU A 72 5.44 -12.40 -18.10
C GLU A 72 4.67 -11.10 -17.85
N TYR A 73 5.02 -10.34 -16.82
CA TYR A 73 4.25 -9.17 -16.37
C TYR A 73 5.04 -7.87 -16.33
N GLY A 74 6.35 -7.89 -16.60
CA GLY A 74 7.20 -6.70 -16.51
C GLY A 74 7.47 -6.22 -15.09
N ILE A 75 7.00 -6.94 -14.06
CA ILE A 75 7.12 -6.59 -12.64
C ILE A 75 8.55 -6.89 -12.15
N ASN A 76 9.19 -5.90 -11.51
CA ASN A 76 10.47 -6.10 -10.83
C ASN A 76 10.23 -6.52 -9.37
N LEU A 77 10.25 -7.81 -9.08
CA LEU A 77 10.17 -8.29 -7.70
C LEU A 77 11.54 -8.17 -7.01
N LYS A 78 11.61 -7.39 -5.94
CA LYS A 78 12.82 -7.20 -5.12
C LYS A 78 12.63 -7.81 -3.74
N ARG A 79 13.32 -8.93 -3.48
CA ARG A 79 13.38 -9.51 -2.15
C ARG A 79 14.23 -8.65 -1.20
N VAL A 80 13.70 -8.37 -0.02
CA VAL A 80 14.39 -7.64 1.05
C VAL A 80 14.46 -8.55 2.28
N PRO A 81 15.64 -9.16 2.56
CA PRO A 81 15.79 -10.02 3.72
C PRO A 81 15.81 -9.18 5.00
N MET A 82 14.87 -9.43 5.90
CA MET A 82 14.77 -8.72 7.19
C MET A 82 13.95 -9.55 8.19
N ASP A 83 14.28 -9.44 9.47
CA ASP A 83 13.52 -10.10 10.53
C ASP A 83 12.11 -9.50 10.65
N THR A 84 11.12 -10.36 10.88
CA THR A 84 9.70 -9.95 10.90
C THR A 84 9.42 -8.90 11.96
N GLU A 85 10.07 -9.02 13.12
CA GLU A 85 9.99 -8.07 14.23
C GLU A 85 10.43 -6.66 13.82
N ASP A 86 11.54 -6.56 13.08
CA ASP A 86 12.07 -5.29 12.60
C ASP A 86 11.14 -4.66 11.57
N ILE A 87 10.55 -5.47 10.70
CA ILE A 87 9.58 -5.00 9.71
C ILE A 87 8.33 -4.44 10.41
N LEU A 88 7.80 -5.15 11.41
CA LEU A 88 6.64 -4.69 12.18
C LEU A 88 6.96 -3.41 12.96
N GLN A 89 8.13 -3.32 13.58
CA GLN A 89 8.56 -2.13 14.30
C GLN A 89 8.67 -0.92 13.36
N ARG A 90 9.21 -1.13 12.15
CA ARG A 90 9.27 -0.11 11.11
C ARG A 90 7.89 0.37 10.71
N LEU A 91 6.96 -0.54 10.37
CA LEU A 91 5.60 -0.19 9.98
C LEU A 91 4.86 0.58 11.09
N MET A 92 5.06 0.20 12.35
CA MET A 92 4.53 0.96 13.49
C MET A 92 5.08 2.39 13.53
N THR A 93 6.37 2.58 13.31
CA THR A 93 7.00 3.90 13.28
C THR A 93 6.49 4.74 12.10
N GLU A 94 6.36 4.16 10.91
CA GLU A 94 5.80 4.84 9.72
C GLU A 94 4.35 5.29 9.97
N LYS A 95 3.52 4.41 10.54
CA LYS A 95 2.14 4.73 10.94
C LYS A 95 2.08 5.85 11.98
N GLN A 96 2.90 5.80 13.03
CA GLN A 96 2.94 6.85 14.06
C GLN A 96 3.41 8.20 13.50
N ALA A 97 4.25 8.19 12.47
CA ALA A 97 4.68 9.38 11.75
C ALA A 97 3.62 9.91 10.76
N GLY A 98 2.49 9.22 10.59
CA GLY A 98 1.46 9.57 9.63
C GLY A 98 1.88 9.38 8.17
N GLN A 99 2.84 8.50 7.90
CA GLN A 99 3.22 8.17 6.53
C GLN A 99 2.13 7.35 5.86
N THR A 100 1.66 7.83 4.71
CA THR A 100 0.65 7.16 3.89
C THR A 100 1.26 6.25 2.84
N GLU A 101 2.50 6.54 2.42
CA GLU A 101 3.29 5.71 1.52
C GLU A 101 4.29 4.88 2.34
N GLY A 102 3.95 3.61 2.56
CA GLY A 102 4.77 2.67 3.31
C GLY A 102 6.01 2.19 2.54
N SER A 103 6.98 1.69 3.29
CA SER A 103 8.23 1.17 2.71
C SER A 103 8.20 -0.32 2.33
N VAL A 104 7.10 -1.01 2.63
CA VAL A 104 6.90 -2.44 2.45
C VAL A 104 5.65 -2.66 1.60
N ASP A 105 5.81 -3.40 0.50
CA ASP A 105 4.69 -3.68 -0.42
C ASP A 105 4.07 -5.05 -0.12
N ILE A 106 4.92 -6.08 0.06
CA ILE A 106 4.51 -7.43 0.47
C ILE A 106 5.33 -7.86 1.70
N LEU A 107 4.65 -8.51 2.65
CA LEU A 107 5.24 -8.97 3.90
C LEU A 107 4.97 -10.46 4.14
N TRP A 108 6.04 -11.24 4.33
CA TRP A 108 5.96 -12.61 4.80
C TRP A 108 5.69 -12.63 6.31
N LEU A 109 4.56 -13.21 6.73
CA LEU A 109 4.19 -13.35 8.15
C LEU A 109 3.80 -14.79 8.48
N ASN A 110 4.14 -15.22 9.69
CA ASN A 110 3.48 -16.37 10.32
C ASN A 110 2.18 -15.92 11.03
N GLY A 111 1.43 -16.87 11.61
CA GLY A 111 0.13 -16.58 12.23
C GLY A 111 0.18 -15.63 13.43
N GLU A 112 1.20 -15.72 14.28
CA GLU A 112 1.38 -14.83 15.43
C GLU A 112 1.66 -13.39 14.97
N LYS A 113 2.59 -13.24 14.01
CA LYS A 113 2.99 -11.93 13.47
C LYS A 113 1.87 -11.31 12.64
N PHE A 114 1.09 -12.11 11.91
CA PHE A 114 -0.13 -11.66 11.23
C PHE A 114 -1.16 -11.08 12.21
N ARG A 115 -1.44 -11.78 13.32
CA ARG A 115 -2.35 -11.27 14.35
C ARG A 115 -1.86 -9.93 14.90
N ASN A 116 -0.57 -9.82 15.19
CA ASN A 116 0.04 -8.58 15.68
C ASN A 116 -0.14 -7.44 14.67
N ALA A 117 0.25 -7.67 13.40
CA ALA A 117 0.09 -6.69 12.34
C ALA A 117 -1.37 -6.24 12.15
N LYS A 118 -2.31 -7.18 12.21
CA LYS A 118 -3.74 -6.90 12.06
C LYS A 118 -4.31 -6.08 13.22
N VAL A 119 -4.02 -6.46 14.46
CA VAL A 119 -4.51 -5.73 15.66
C VAL A 119 -3.96 -4.30 15.72
N ASN A 120 -2.76 -4.08 15.17
CA ASN A 120 -2.17 -2.75 15.06
C ASN A 120 -2.53 -2.04 13.75
N GLU A 121 -3.40 -2.62 12.91
CA GLU A 121 -3.85 -2.09 11.62
C GLU A 121 -2.66 -1.65 10.73
N LEU A 122 -1.70 -2.57 10.58
CA LEU A 122 -0.52 -2.40 9.71
C LEU A 122 -0.69 -3.05 8.34
N LEU A 123 -1.79 -3.77 8.12
CA LEU A 123 -2.08 -4.49 6.89
C LEU A 123 -3.07 -3.68 6.06
N CYS A 124 -2.93 -3.72 4.73
CA CYS A 124 -3.90 -3.14 3.82
C CYS A 124 -5.28 -3.76 4.08
N ALA A 125 -6.25 -2.92 4.43
CA ALA A 125 -7.64 -3.32 4.57
C ALA A 125 -8.29 -3.31 3.18
N VAL A 126 -8.74 -4.47 2.74
CA VAL A 126 -9.65 -4.57 1.61
C VAL A 126 -11.05 -4.38 2.17
N ASP A 127 -11.49 -3.12 2.25
CA ASP A 127 -12.88 -2.81 2.59
C ASP A 127 -13.78 -3.28 1.44
N LYS A 128 -14.24 -4.53 1.54
CA LYS A 128 -15.55 -4.89 1.01
C LYS A 128 -16.53 -4.39 2.05
N GLY A 129 -17.30 -3.35 1.71
CA GLY A 129 -18.22 -2.67 2.62
C GLY A 129 -18.81 -3.60 3.68
N GLU A 130 -18.62 -3.21 4.94
CA GLU A 130 -19.16 -3.82 6.17
C GLU A 130 -18.66 -5.24 6.52
N VAL A 131 -17.79 -5.33 7.53
CA VAL A 131 -18.07 -6.11 8.76
C VAL A 131 -17.35 -5.44 9.95
N GLY A 132 -17.95 -4.38 10.48
CA GLY A 132 -17.72 -3.96 11.87
C GLY A 132 -18.85 -4.55 12.73
N ALA A 133 -18.50 -5.16 13.85
CA ALA A 133 -19.47 -5.39 14.92
C ALA A 133 -19.98 -4.06 15.50
#